data_AF-A0A961TZG2-F1
#
_entry.id   AF-A0A961TZG2-F1
#
_cell.length_a   1.000
_cell.length_b   1.000
_cell.length_c   1.000
_cell.angle_alpha   90.00
_cell.angle_beta   90.00
_cell.angle_gamma   90.00
#
_symmetry.space_group_name_H-M   'P 1'
#
loop_
_entity.id
_entity.type
_entity.pdbx_description
1 polymer ?
#
loop_
_entity_poly.entity_id
_entity_poly.type
_entity_poly.pdbx_seq_one_letter_code
_entity_poly.pdbx_strand_id
1 'polypeptide(L)'
;MSSANVTSPDSLAAFARLCEAQVMLVGIARAIDVIPGMRRDLILHAGPPIDWNRMAPAMRAAICGGLVFEGLSDTIEEAETLAGSGKIEFAPAHDHAAAGAMAGVITASMPVFVAEEKNSGLRAHVSVNEGLGKALRFGANGPDVLDRLRWIRDEFFPLMQRALEISGPINLKQAIAEALRRGDEVHNRNKSATSQFFRDIAPAFVATHAPYDHIEKALRFIGGNDHFFLSLSIAHAKAVSLYVEQCGVGDLVTVMAGNGVEVGIRVASLGNQWFTGPANVADVKFFDGHGAEEATPTMGDSYITESIGLGAFALAAAPAISAFIGGTVEELIGRSERMREITMGEHTDFRIPALGYKGVPSGIDVRKVVSSGISPLINTGIASRIPGVGQIGAGMQEVPMACFTAALSALDART
;
A
#
# COMPACT_ATOMS: atom_id res chain seq x y z
N MET A 1 -40.11 0.26 3.20
CA MET A 1 -39.38 0.42 1.93
C MET A 1 -38.12 1.17 2.30
N SER A 2 -36.99 0.46 2.36
CA SER A 2 -35.75 0.96 2.97
C SER A 2 -35.14 2.08 2.13
N SER A 3 -34.70 3.16 2.78
CA SER A 3 -33.91 4.27 2.22
C SER A 3 -32.52 3.86 1.69
N ALA A 4 -32.22 2.55 1.61
CA ALA A 4 -30.87 1.99 1.45
C ALA A 4 -30.17 2.20 0.10
N ASN A 5 -30.80 2.83 -0.91
CA ASN A 5 -30.19 2.95 -2.24
C ASN A 5 -30.15 4.37 -2.82
N VAL A 6 -30.45 5.41 -2.04
CA VAL A 6 -30.22 6.78 -2.50
C VAL A 6 -28.79 7.16 -2.13
N THR A 7 -27.93 7.23 -3.14
CA THR A 7 -26.59 7.81 -3.00
C THR A 7 -26.69 9.23 -2.45
N SER A 8 -26.09 9.49 -1.29
CA SER A 8 -26.15 10.80 -0.65
C SER A 8 -25.34 11.84 -1.44
N PRO A 9 -25.73 13.14 -1.42
CA PRO A 9 -24.92 14.22 -1.97
C PRO A 9 -23.50 14.25 -1.39
N ASP A 10 -23.37 13.89 -0.11
CA ASP A 10 -22.11 13.80 0.61
C ASP A 10 -21.20 12.70 0.03
N SER A 11 -21.74 11.51 -0.24
CA SER A 11 -20.99 10.43 -0.89
C SER A 11 -20.60 10.80 -2.33
N LEU A 12 -21.45 11.54 -3.07
CA LEU A 12 -21.09 12.06 -4.40
C LEU A 12 -19.94 13.07 -4.34
N ALA A 13 -19.92 13.95 -3.33
CA ALA A 13 -18.84 14.91 -3.14
C ALA A 13 -17.51 14.22 -2.80
N ALA A 14 -17.53 13.23 -1.90
CA ALA A 14 -16.36 12.41 -1.58
C ALA A 14 -15.84 11.64 -2.80
N PHE A 15 -16.75 11.06 -3.60
CA PHE A 15 -16.39 10.37 -4.84
C PHE A 15 -15.79 11.29 -5.90
N ALA A 16 -16.31 12.52 -6.02
CA ALA A 16 -15.75 13.52 -6.92
C ALA A 16 -14.30 13.87 -6.53
N ARG A 17 -14.01 14.04 -5.23
CA ARG A 17 -12.63 14.27 -4.74
C ARG A 17 -11.69 13.13 -5.07
N LEU A 18 -12.15 11.88 -4.89
CA LEU A 18 -11.38 10.70 -5.26
C LEU A 18 -11.00 10.76 -6.74
N CYS A 19 -11.96 11.04 -7.62
CA CYS A 19 -11.72 11.09 -9.07
C CYS A 19 -10.89 12.29 -9.50
N GLU A 20 -11.00 13.46 -8.87
CA GLU A 20 -10.33 14.69 -9.32
C GLU A 20 -8.89 14.83 -8.79
N ALA A 21 -8.55 14.13 -7.69
CA ALA A 21 -7.26 14.22 -7.00
C ALA A 21 -6.07 14.23 -7.97
N GLN A 22 -5.10 15.12 -7.74
CA GLN A 22 -3.90 15.27 -8.56
C GLN A 22 -2.67 15.04 -7.70
N VAL A 23 -2.13 13.82 -7.73
CA VAL A 23 -0.99 13.47 -6.88
C VAL A 23 0.32 13.50 -7.65
N MET A 24 1.29 14.23 -7.09
CA MET A 24 2.65 14.35 -7.60
C MET A 24 3.63 13.67 -6.65
N LEU A 25 4.59 12.91 -7.17
CA LEU A 25 5.79 12.56 -6.42
C LEU A 25 6.68 13.80 -6.38
N VAL A 26 6.81 14.41 -5.20
CA VAL A 26 7.52 15.68 -5.01
C VAL A 26 8.91 15.50 -4.38
N GLY A 27 9.22 14.30 -3.88
CA GLY A 27 10.54 14.04 -3.32
C GLY A 27 10.68 12.69 -2.65
N ILE A 28 11.82 12.54 -1.99
CA ILE A 28 12.15 11.47 -1.04
C ILE A 28 12.83 12.13 0.15
N ALA A 29 12.58 11.66 1.37
CA ALA A 29 13.15 12.20 2.61
C ALA A 29 13.30 11.09 3.65
N ARG A 30 14.03 11.34 4.75
CA ARG A 30 14.03 10.41 5.89
C ARG A 30 12.71 10.55 6.64
N ALA A 31 12.19 9.43 7.13
CA ALA A 31 10.91 9.38 7.85
C ALA A 31 10.83 10.41 8.99
N ILE A 32 11.86 10.52 9.82
CA ILE A 32 11.91 11.47 10.95
C ILE A 32 11.78 12.94 10.55
N ASP A 33 12.14 13.29 9.31
CA ASP A 33 12.13 14.68 8.85
C ASP A 33 10.75 15.11 8.32
N VAL A 34 9.91 14.17 7.87
CA VAL A 34 8.69 14.50 7.11
C VAL A 34 7.41 13.82 7.61
N ILE A 35 7.50 12.68 8.28
CA ILE A 35 6.31 11.98 8.78
C ILE A 35 5.80 12.67 10.06
N PRO A 36 4.54 13.13 10.09
CA PRO A 36 3.96 13.78 11.27
C PRO A 36 4.10 12.93 12.53
N GLY A 37 4.68 13.49 13.59
CA GLY A 37 4.83 12.82 14.88
C GLY A 37 5.89 11.70 14.93
N MET A 38 6.67 11.50 13.87
CA MET A 38 7.74 10.50 13.85
C MET A 38 8.84 10.84 14.85
N ARG A 39 9.34 9.83 15.57
CA ARG A 39 10.42 9.95 16.57
C ARG A 39 11.35 8.75 16.47
N ARG A 40 12.48 8.79 17.18
CA ARG A 40 13.47 7.69 17.20
C ARG A 40 12.95 6.43 17.91
N ASP A 41 12.05 6.61 18.87
CA ASP A 41 11.45 5.57 19.70
C ASP A 41 10.04 5.17 19.23
N LEU A 42 9.62 5.62 18.04
CA LEU A 42 8.36 5.26 17.40
C LEU A 42 8.63 4.43 16.14
N ILE A 43 8.02 3.26 16.05
CA ILE A 43 8.03 2.42 14.85
C ILE A 43 6.61 2.34 14.29
N LEU A 44 6.46 2.71 13.02
CA LEU A 44 5.18 2.56 12.35
C LEU A 44 5.05 1.16 11.76
N HIS A 45 3.82 0.64 11.68
CA HIS A 45 3.51 -0.66 11.09
C HIS A 45 2.26 -0.60 10.21
N ALA A 46 2.05 -1.61 9.37
CA ALA A 46 0.84 -1.75 8.57
C ALA A 46 -0.39 -2.15 9.42
N GLY A 47 -1.58 -1.82 8.92
CA GLY A 47 -2.86 -2.25 9.48
C GLY A 47 -3.35 -1.45 10.70
N PRO A 48 -4.46 -1.87 11.32
CA PRO A 48 -5.03 -1.20 12.50
C PRO A 48 -4.13 -1.34 13.75
N PRO A 49 -4.37 -0.55 14.82
CA PRO A 49 -3.58 -0.58 16.04
C PRO A 49 -3.46 -1.99 16.63
N ILE A 50 -2.26 -2.37 17.05
CA ILE A 50 -1.99 -3.69 17.64
C ILE A 50 -0.83 -3.61 18.64
N ASP A 51 -0.97 -4.31 19.77
CA ASP A 51 0.10 -4.42 20.77
C ASP A 51 1.19 -5.41 20.31
N TRP A 52 2.45 -5.15 20.70
CA TRP A 52 3.61 -5.99 20.39
C TRP A 52 3.37 -7.50 20.55
N ASN A 53 2.77 -7.91 21.67
CA ASN A 53 2.55 -9.33 22.00
C ASN A 53 1.55 -10.02 21.06
N ARG A 54 0.71 -9.25 20.37
CA ARG A 54 -0.28 -9.75 19.41
C ARG A 54 0.24 -9.72 17.98
N MET A 55 1.30 -8.97 17.67
CA MET A 55 1.80 -8.81 16.32
C MET A 55 2.18 -10.15 15.66
N ALA A 56 1.88 -10.28 14.38
CA ALA A 56 2.25 -11.45 13.60
C ALA A 56 3.78 -11.67 13.61
N PRO A 57 4.27 -12.92 13.58
CA PRO A 57 5.71 -13.21 13.64
C PRO A 57 6.55 -12.46 12.59
N ALA A 58 6.06 -12.35 11.36
CA ALA A 58 6.74 -11.62 10.29
C ALA A 58 6.88 -10.11 10.61
N MET A 59 5.85 -9.50 11.20
CA MET A 59 5.89 -8.10 11.64
C MET A 59 6.86 -7.90 12.79
N ARG A 60 6.85 -8.78 13.80
CA ARG A 60 7.82 -8.74 14.90
C ARG A 60 9.26 -8.85 14.40
N ALA A 61 9.52 -9.78 13.49
CA ALA A 61 10.84 -9.95 12.88
C ALA A 61 11.28 -8.71 12.09
N ALA A 62 10.36 -8.07 11.36
CA ALA A 62 10.62 -6.82 10.64
C ALA A 62 10.95 -5.67 11.61
N ILE A 63 10.23 -5.55 12.72
CA ILE A 63 10.49 -4.57 13.77
C ILE A 63 11.88 -4.78 14.38
N CYS A 64 12.24 -6.02 14.74
CA CYS A 64 13.57 -6.33 15.27
C CYS A 64 14.67 -5.95 14.29
N GLY A 65 14.50 -6.27 13.00
CA GLY A 65 15.43 -5.84 11.96
C GLY A 65 15.53 -4.32 11.83
N GLY A 66 14.40 -3.61 11.94
CA GLY A 66 14.35 -2.16 11.98
C GLY A 66 15.12 -1.55 13.16
N LEU A 67 14.98 -2.12 14.36
CA LEU A 67 15.72 -1.68 15.55
C LEU A 67 17.24 -1.86 15.40
N VAL A 68 17.69 -3.00 14.85
CA VAL A 68 19.10 -3.22 14.53
C VAL A 68 19.59 -2.27 13.43
N PHE A 69 18.76 -2.01 12.42
CA PHE A 69 19.06 -1.03 11.37
C PHE A 69 19.27 0.39 11.93
N GLU A 70 18.47 0.79 12.92
CA GLU A 70 18.60 2.07 13.62
C GLU A 70 19.78 2.12 14.61
N GLY A 71 20.43 0.99 14.89
CA GLY A 71 21.50 0.89 15.90
C GLY A 71 20.98 1.02 17.32
N LEU A 72 19.71 0.69 17.57
CA LEU A 72 19.11 0.67 18.91
C LEU A 72 19.37 -0.66 19.64
N SER A 73 19.86 -1.67 18.92
CA SER A 73 20.27 -2.98 19.44
C SER A 73 21.33 -3.57 18.52
N ASP A 74 22.26 -4.36 19.07
CA ASP A 74 23.35 -4.96 18.30
C ASP A 74 22.93 -6.28 17.65
N THR A 75 21.95 -6.98 18.24
CA THR A 75 21.41 -8.25 17.73
C THR A 75 19.88 -8.28 17.66
N ILE A 76 19.33 -9.27 16.94
CA ILE A 76 17.89 -9.47 16.81
C ILE A 76 17.25 -9.87 18.15
N GLU A 77 17.96 -10.61 18.99
CA GLU A 77 17.51 -11.03 20.32
C GLU A 77 17.42 -9.84 21.29
N GLU A 78 18.42 -8.95 21.24
CA GLU A 78 18.39 -7.69 21.99
C GLU A 78 17.26 -6.78 21.50
N ALA A 79 17.06 -6.70 20.18
CA ALA A 79 15.98 -5.93 19.57
C ALA A 79 14.60 -6.44 19.98
N GLU A 80 14.41 -7.77 20.06
CA GLU A 80 13.17 -8.37 20.55
C GLU A 80 12.90 -8.03 22.01
N THR A 81 13.93 -8.06 22.85
CA THR A 81 13.84 -7.64 24.27
C THR A 81 13.50 -6.16 24.38
N LEU A 82 14.13 -5.30 23.57
CA LEU A 82 13.85 -3.87 23.54
C LEU A 82 12.43 -3.57 23.07
N ALA A 83 11.96 -4.21 22.01
CA ALA A 83 10.60 -4.06 21.49
C ALA A 83 9.53 -4.44 22.55
N GLY A 84 9.77 -5.52 23.31
CA GLY A 84 8.89 -5.95 24.40
C GLY A 84 9.01 -5.16 25.71
N SER A 85 9.94 -4.20 25.81
CA SER A 85 10.24 -3.51 27.07
C SER A 85 9.31 -2.35 27.42
N GLY A 86 8.47 -1.91 26.48
CA GLY A 86 7.64 -0.70 26.61
C GLY A 86 8.40 0.61 26.37
N LYS A 87 9.67 0.57 25.95
CA LYS A 87 10.46 1.75 25.55
C LYS A 87 10.29 2.13 24.08
N ILE A 88 9.70 1.26 23.28
CA ILE A 88 9.41 1.49 21.86
C ILE A 88 7.89 1.58 21.72
N GLU A 89 7.43 2.66 21.10
CA GLU A 89 6.03 2.84 20.74
C GLU A 89 5.77 2.29 19.33
N PHE A 90 4.56 1.76 19.14
CA PHE A 90 4.09 1.23 17.87
C PHE A 90 2.80 1.95 17.46
N ALA A 91 2.70 2.36 16.21
CA ALA A 91 1.49 2.98 15.68
C ALA A 91 1.22 2.57 14.23
N PRO A 92 -0.04 2.53 13.79
CA PRO A 92 -0.37 2.39 12.37
C PRO A 92 0.26 3.50 11.53
N ALA A 93 0.88 3.15 10.41
CA ALA A 93 1.41 4.14 9.48
C ALA A 93 0.32 5.10 8.98
N HIS A 94 -0.90 4.60 8.82
CA HIS A 94 -2.06 5.39 8.40
C HIS A 94 -2.45 6.53 9.34
N ASP A 95 -2.12 6.45 10.63
CA ASP A 95 -2.34 7.53 11.61
C ASP A 95 -1.32 8.68 11.46
N HIS A 96 -0.25 8.45 10.71
CA HIS A 96 0.86 9.39 10.52
C HIS A 96 0.99 9.84 9.07
N ALA A 97 -0.12 9.87 8.31
CA ALA A 97 -0.12 10.19 6.88
C ALA A 97 0.91 9.33 6.08
N ALA A 98 1.12 8.10 6.53
CA ALA A 98 2.05 7.16 5.93
C ALA A 98 1.35 5.84 5.57
N ALA A 99 2.07 4.99 4.85
CA ALA A 99 1.67 3.61 4.55
C ALA A 99 2.90 2.77 4.22
N GLY A 100 2.84 1.48 4.51
CA GLY A 100 3.90 0.52 4.17
C GLY A 100 3.36 -0.82 3.66
N ALA A 101 3.96 -1.36 2.62
CA ALA A 101 3.57 -2.67 2.09
C ALA A 101 3.94 -3.79 3.08
N MET A 102 3.14 -4.86 3.11
CA MET A 102 3.36 -6.05 3.96
C MET A 102 3.44 -5.71 5.46
N ALA A 103 4.52 -6.03 6.18
CA ALA A 103 4.65 -5.64 7.59
C ALA A 103 4.60 -4.10 7.78
N GLY A 104 4.92 -3.34 6.73
CA GLY A 104 4.80 -1.88 6.69
C GLY A 104 5.65 -1.17 7.72
N VAL A 105 6.75 -1.80 8.15
CA VAL A 105 7.65 -1.23 9.15
C VAL A 105 8.35 0.00 8.60
N ILE A 106 8.19 1.15 9.29
CA ILE A 106 8.91 2.39 9.00
C ILE A 106 9.60 2.85 10.28
N THR A 107 10.92 2.99 10.23
CA THR A 107 11.75 3.52 11.33
C THR A 107 12.29 4.91 10.98
N ALA A 108 12.79 5.64 11.98
CA ALA A 108 13.13 7.06 11.88
C ALA A 108 14.09 7.42 10.74
N SER A 109 15.08 6.58 10.47
CA SER A 109 16.13 6.83 9.48
C SER A 109 15.80 6.29 8.09
N MET A 110 14.69 5.55 7.92
CA MET A 110 14.32 4.99 6.62
C MET A 110 13.93 6.09 5.63
N PRO A 111 14.40 6.02 4.38
CA PRO A 111 13.89 6.88 3.31
C PRO A 111 12.45 6.54 2.94
N VAL A 112 11.63 7.59 2.77
CA VAL A 112 10.25 7.52 2.33
C VAL A 112 10.02 8.46 1.14
N PHE A 113 9.28 7.99 0.14
CA PHE A 113 8.78 8.85 -0.92
C PHE A 113 7.74 9.82 -0.35
N VAL A 114 7.73 11.04 -0.87
CA VAL A 114 6.79 12.10 -0.50
C VAL A 114 5.89 12.38 -1.70
N ALA A 115 4.62 12.03 -1.57
CA ALA A 115 3.60 12.30 -2.58
C ALA A 115 2.68 13.43 -2.09
N GLU A 116 2.43 14.43 -2.91
CA GLU A 116 1.59 15.59 -2.59
C GLU A 116 0.35 15.61 -3.47
N GLU A 117 -0.83 15.72 -2.86
CA GLU A 117 -2.07 16.01 -3.57
C GLU A 117 -2.16 17.53 -3.78
N LYS A 118 -2.16 17.98 -5.04
CA LYS A 118 -1.97 19.39 -5.40
C LYS A 118 -3.11 20.31 -4.95
N ASN A 119 -4.34 19.82 -4.89
CA ASN A 119 -5.50 20.67 -4.59
C ASN A 119 -5.54 21.02 -3.08
N SER A 120 -5.06 20.12 -2.23
CA SER A 120 -5.08 20.26 -0.77
C SER A 120 -3.72 20.55 -0.14
N GLY A 121 -2.63 20.26 -0.83
CA GLY A 121 -1.26 20.30 -0.29
C GLY A 121 -0.97 19.19 0.73
N LEU A 122 -1.88 18.22 0.90
CA LEU A 122 -1.69 17.10 1.80
C LEU A 122 -0.62 16.15 1.26
N ARG A 123 0.20 15.62 2.17
CA ARG A 123 1.33 14.76 1.83
C ARG A 123 1.20 13.37 2.42
N ALA A 124 1.48 12.37 1.59
CA ALA A 124 1.58 10.98 1.96
C ALA A 124 3.03 10.49 1.89
N HIS A 125 3.39 9.58 2.81
CA HIS A 125 4.74 9.09 3.00
C HIS A 125 4.79 7.57 2.90
N VAL A 126 5.62 7.02 2.02
CA VAL A 126 5.69 5.56 1.80
C VAL A 126 7.12 5.10 1.68
N SER A 127 7.47 4.02 2.38
CA SER A 127 8.81 3.44 2.35
C SER A 127 9.21 3.00 0.93
N VAL A 128 10.51 3.05 0.63
CA VAL A 128 11.06 2.52 -0.62
C VAL A 128 10.89 1.00 -0.69
N ASN A 129 10.48 0.47 -1.83
CA ASN A 129 10.41 -0.97 -2.04
C ASN A 129 11.82 -1.57 -2.17
N GLU A 130 12.20 -2.40 -1.21
CA GLU A 130 13.55 -2.99 -1.08
C GLU A 130 13.87 -4.07 -2.15
N GLY A 131 12.85 -4.61 -2.82
CA GLY A 131 12.96 -5.74 -3.74
C GLY A 131 12.00 -6.90 -3.46
N LEU A 132 12.19 -7.98 -4.21
CA LEU A 132 11.47 -9.26 -4.09
C LEU A 132 12.28 -10.29 -3.29
N GLY A 133 11.60 -11.32 -2.78
CA GLY A 133 12.20 -12.40 -2.00
C GLY A 133 12.42 -12.01 -0.53
N LYS A 134 13.69 -11.97 -0.09
CA LYS A 134 14.07 -11.58 1.27
C LYS A 134 14.13 -10.06 1.39
N ALA A 135 13.16 -9.49 2.10
CA ALA A 135 13.08 -8.07 2.41
C ALA A 135 12.51 -7.87 3.82
N LEU A 136 12.80 -6.72 4.44
CA LEU A 136 12.33 -6.41 5.79
C LEU A 136 10.81 -6.42 5.87
N ARG A 137 10.14 -5.91 4.83
CA ARG A 137 8.67 -5.93 4.74
C ARG A 137 8.05 -7.33 4.87
N PHE A 138 8.79 -8.41 4.61
CA PHE A 138 8.34 -9.79 4.81
C PHE A 138 8.89 -10.45 6.08
N GLY A 139 9.53 -9.70 6.97
CA GLY A 139 10.15 -10.21 8.20
C GLY A 139 11.52 -10.85 8.00
N ALA A 140 12.18 -10.66 6.85
CA ALA A 140 13.57 -11.05 6.69
C ALA A 140 14.49 -9.94 7.23
N ASN A 141 15.46 -10.31 8.07
CA ASN A 141 16.30 -9.36 8.80
C ASN A 141 17.77 -9.80 8.86
N GLY A 142 18.20 -10.63 7.91
CA GLY A 142 19.60 -11.06 7.77
C GLY A 142 20.53 -9.93 7.29
N PRO A 143 21.87 -10.15 7.32
CA PRO A 143 22.85 -9.15 6.92
C PRO A 143 22.62 -8.58 5.52
N ASP A 144 22.22 -9.42 4.56
CA ASP A 144 21.92 -9.01 3.17
C ASP A 144 20.71 -8.07 3.05
N VAL A 145 19.75 -8.16 3.99
CA VAL A 145 18.62 -7.25 4.07
C VAL A 145 19.05 -5.93 4.73
N LEU A 146 19.74 -6.01 5.87
CA LEU A 146 20.16 -4.81 6.60
C LEU A 146 21.18 -3.97 5.82
N ASP A 147 22.11 -4.61 5.11
CA ASP A 147 23.07 -3.92 4.25
C ASP A 147 22.39 -3.23 3.06
N ARG A 148 21.34 -3.83 2.51
CA ARG A 148 20.52 -3.21 1.47
C ARG A 148 19.76 -2.01 2.01
N LEU A 149 19.20 -2.09 3.22
CA LEU A 149 18.54 -0.94 3.86
C LEU A 149 19.52 0.20 4.11
N ARG A 150 20.74 -0.10 4.59
CA ARG A 150 21.82 0.89 4.75
C ARG A 150 22.19 1.51 3.42
N TRP A 151 22.35 0.70 2.37
CA TRP A 151 22.58 1.20 1.01
C TRP A 151 21.44 2.12 0.51
N ILE A 152 20.18 1.73 0.76
CA ILE A 152 19.01 2.54 0.40
C ILE A 152 19.08 3.91 1.11
N ARG A 153 19.44 3.93 2.40
CA ARG A 153 19.58 5.15 3.22
C ARG A 153 20.77 6.01 2.81
N ASP A 154 21.94 5.42 2.63
CA ASP A 154 23.21 6.14 2.59
C ASP A 154 23.65 6.50 1.16
N GLU A 155 23.22 5.73 0.17
CA GLU A 155 23.63 5.93 -1.23
C GLU A 155 22.45 6.22 -2.16
N PHE A 156 21.41 5.37 -2.15
CA PHE A 156 20.27 5.51 -3.08
C PHE A 156 19.45 6.77 -2.78
N PHE A 157 19.08 6.98 -1.52
CA PHE A 157 18.28 8.13 -1.08
C PHE A 157 18.86 9.49 -1.53
N PRO A 158 20.13 9.86 -1.19
CA PRO A 158 20.66 11.16 -1.59
C PRO A 158 20.84 11.29 -3.11
N LEU A 159 21.01 10.19 -3.84
CA LEU A 159 21.06 10.22 -5.30
C LEU A 159 19.67 10.40 -5.92
N MET A 160 18.66 9.67 -5.44
CA MET A 160 17.27 9.80 -5.85
C MET A 160 16.72 11.20 -5.53
N GLN A 161 17.07 11.77 -4.37
CA GLN A 161 16.69 13.13 -4.02
C GLN A 161 17.18 14.14 -5.06
N ARG A 162 18.48 14.10 -5.40
CA ARG A 162 19.05 14.96 -6.45
C ARG A 162 18.43 14.71 -7.83
N ALA A 163 18.14 13.46 -8.17
CA ALA A 163 17.48 13.13 -9.43
C ALA A 163 16.07 13.74 -9.50
N LEU A 164 15.29 13.68 -8.42
CA LEU A 164 13.95 14.28 -8.35
C LEU A 164 13.99 15.83 -8.37
N GLU A 165 15.01 16.44 -7.77
CA GLU A 165 15.25 17.88 -7.87
C GLU A 165 15.51 18.32 -9.32
N ILE A 166 16.22 17.50 -10.11
CA ILE A 166 16.51 17.77 -11.52
C ILE A 166 15.31 17.47 -12.41
N SER A 167 14.61 16.35 -12.22
CA SER A 167 13.44 15.99 -13.03
C SER A 167 12.24 16.89 -12.78
N GLY A 168 12.17 17.45 -11.57
CA GLY A 168 10.95 18.03 -11.02
C GLY A 168 9.91 16.95 -10.65
N PRO A 169 8.73 17.38 -10.16
CA PRO A 169 7.69 16.47 -9.68
C PRO A 169 7.14 15.54 -10.79
N ILE A 170 6.92 14.27 -10.44
CA ILE A 170 6.38 13.27 -11.37
C ILE A 170 4.88 13.08 -11.12
N ASN A 171 4.06 13.13 -12.18
CA ASN A 171 2.62 12.94 -12.07
C ASN A 171 2.27 11.45 -11.89
N LEU A 172 1.99 11.04 -10.65
CA LEU A 172 1.69 9.65 -10.32
C LEU A 172 0.35 9.20 -10.90
N LYS A 173 -0.65 10.08 -10.94
CA LYS A 173 -1.96 9.76 -11.53
C LYS A 173 -1.82 9.40 -13.01
N GLN A 174 -1.08 10.21 -13.77
CA GLN A 174 -0.83 9.96 -15.18
C GLN A 174 -0.03 8.67 -15.40
N ALA A 175 1.00 8.43 -14.59
CA ALA A 175 1.79 7.21 -14.66
C ALA A 175 0.95 5.95 -14.41
N ILE A 176 0.08 5.98 -13.40
CA ILE A 176 -0.86 4.89 -13.09
C ILE A 176 -1.86 4.68 -14.23
N ALA A 177 -2.48 5.76 -14.72
CA ALA A 177 -3.43 5.68 -15.83
C ALA A 177 -2.80 5.03 -17.07
N GLU A 178 -1.53 5.34 -17.36
CA GLU A 178 -0.81 4.72 -18.47
C GLU A 178 -0.40 3.27 -18.18
N ALA A 179 -0.04 2.94 -16.94
CA ALA A 179 0.27 1.57 -16.53
C ALA A 179 -0.93 0.63 -16.70
N LEU A 180 -2.14 1.09 -16.34
CA LEU A 180 -3.39 0.33 -16.56
C LEU A 180 -3.60 0.00 -18.05
N ARG A 181 -3.30 0.94 -18.95
CA ARG A 181 -3.40 0.70 -20.41
C ARG A 181 -2.36 -0.28 -20.93
N ARG A 182 -1.31 -0.55 -20.16
CA ARG A 182 -0.15 -1.40 -20.52
C ARG A 182 -0.07 -2.67 -19.69
N GLY A 183 -1.19 -3.09 -19.12
CA GLY A 183 -1.31 -4.41 -18.52
C GLY A 183 -0.97 -4.48 -17.04
N ASP A 184 -0.75 -3.37 -16.33
CA ASP A 184 -0.58 -3.35 -14.88
C ASP A 184 -1.94 -3.14 -14.18
N GLU A 185 -2.04 -3.62 -12.93
CA GLU A 185 -3.09 -3.19 -11.98
C GLU A 185 -2.50 -2.35 -10.82
N VAL A 186 -1.18 -2.17 -10.82
CA VAL A 186 -0.36 -1.32 -9.94
C VAL A 186 -0.45 -1.64 -8.45
N HIS A 187 -0.78 -2.88 -8.09
CA HIS A 187 -0.59 -3.42 -6.74
C HIS A 187 0.37 -4.62 -6.78
N ASN A 188 -0.01 -5.71 -7.43
CA ASN A 188 0.87 -6.87 -7.62
C ASN A 188 1.72 -6.74 -8.90
N ARG A 189 1.11 -6.40 -10.04
CA ARG A 189 1.83 -6.21 -11.30
C ARG A 189 2.11 -4.73 -11.53
N ASN A 190 3.40 -4.38 -11.48
CA ASN A 190 3.93 -3.02 -11.58
C ASN A 190 5.02 -2.88 -12.66
N LYS A 191 5.08 -3.82 -13.62
CA LYS A 191 6.21 -3.91 -14.57
C LYS A 191 6.24 -2.73 -15.54
N SER A 192 5.07 -2.36 -16.07
CA SER A 192 4.96 -1.24 -16.99
C SER A 192 5.19 0.09 -16.26
N ALA A 193 4.62 0.24 -15.06
CA ALA A 193 4.77 1.44 -14.24
C ALA A 193 6.23 1.64 -13.80
N THR A 194 6.92 0.56 -13.41
CA THR A 194 8.35 0.60 -13.07
C THR A 194 9.20 0.97 -14.30
N SER A 195 8.93 0.36 -15.46
CA SER A 195 9.64 0.68 -16.70
C SER A 195 9.40 2.13 -17.16
N GLN A 196 8.18 2.63 -16.97
CA GLN A 196 7.80 4.01 -17.23
C GLN A 196 8.56 4.96 -16.30
N PHE A 197 8.52 4.72 -14.99
CA PHE A 197 9.25 5.51 -14.00
C PHE A 197 10.76 5.51 -14.28
N PHE A 198 11.34 4.35 -14.58
CA PHE A 198 12.74 4.23 -14.97
C PHE A 198 13.06 5.14 -16.17
N ARG A 199 12.23 5.09 -17.23
CA ARG A 199 12.42 5.92 -18.42
C ARG A 199 12.39 7.42 -18.09
N ASP A 200 11.49 7.82 -17.19
CA ASP A 200 11.29 9.23 -16.85
C ASP A 200 12.40 9.77 -15.93
N ILE A 201 12.90 8.96 -14.99
CA ILE A 201 13.91 9.40 -14.00
C ILE A 201 15.36 9.18 -14.46
N ALA A 202 15.63 8.23 -15.36
CA ALA A 202 17.00 7.88 -15.75
C ALA A 202 17.83 9.06 -16.32
N PRO A 203 17.27 9.95 -17.17
CA PRO A 203 18.00 11.14 -17.61
C PRO A 203 18.42 12.04 -16.44
N ALA A 204 17.57 12.18 -15.42
CA ALA A 204 17.86 12.98 -14.26
C ALA A 204 18.96 12.35 -13.38
N PHE A 205 18.97 11.01 -13.23
CA PHE A 205 20.09 10.30 -12.60
C PHE A 205 21.42 10.59 -13.31
N VAL A 206 21.45 10.55 -14.63
CA VAL A 206 22.66 10.89 -15.41
C VAL A 206 23.05 12.36 -15.22
N ALA A 207 22.07 13.27 -15.19
CA ALA A 207 22.29 14.69 -14.98
C ALA A 207 22.78 15.05 -13.57
N THR A 208 22.70 14.15 -12.58
CA THR A 208 23.31 14.38 -11.27
C THR A 208 24.84 14.45 -11.32
N HIS A 209 25.46 13.94 -12.39
CA HIS A 209 26.92 13.77 -12.52
C HIS A 209 27.57 13.05 -11.32
N ALA A 210 26.80 12.22 -10.61
CA ALA A 210 27.32 11.36 -9.57
C ALA A 210 28.27 10.28 -10.14
N PRO A 211 29.08 9.61 -9.31
CA PRO A 211 29.94 8.52 -9.77
C PRO A 211 29.14 7.49 -10.58
N TYR A 212 29.72 7.02 -11.70
CA TYR A 212 29.07 6.09 -12.62
C TYR A 212 28.51 4.86 -11.90
N ASP A 213 29.29 4.25 -11.01
CA ASP A 213 28.87 3.05 -10.27
C ASP A 213 27.65 3.29 -9.38
N HIS A 214 27.46 4.50 -8.85
CA HIS A 214 26.30 4.84 -8.03
C HIS A 214 25.04 4.99 -8.89
N ILE A 215 25.17 5.66 -10.05
CA ILE A 215 24.08 5.82 -11.02
C ILE A 215 23.67 4.45 -11.57
N GLU A 216 24.64 3.65 -12.00
CA GLU A 216 24.42 2.30 -12.52
C GLU A 216 23.69 1.43 -11.50
N LYS A 217 24.15 1.40 -10.25
CA LYS A 217 23.55 0.60 -9.18
C LYS A 217 22.13 1.04 -8.85
N ALA A 218 21.86 2.36 -8.82
CA ALA A 218 20.51 2.89 -8.59
C ALA A 218 19.55 2.55 -9.73
N LEU A 219 19.98 2.70 -10.98
CA LEU A 219 19.18 2.34 -12.15
C LEU A 219 18.92 0.83 -12.23
N ARG A 220 19.92 0.01 -11.91
CA ARG A 220 19.76 -1.46 -11.81
C ARG A 220 18.82 -1.85 -10.68
N PHE A 221 18.87 -1.16 -9.54
CA PHE A 221 17.93 -1.39 -8.43
C PHE A 221 16.48 -1.10 -8.84
N ILE A 222 16.22 0.00 -9.54
CA ILE A 222 14.88 0.33 -10.05
C ILE A 222 14.44 -0.69 -11.11
N GLY A 223 15.25 -0.87 -12.17
CA GLY A 223 14.90 -1.70 -13.31
C GLY A 223 14.88 -3.20 -13.03
N GLY A 224 15.62 -3.66 -12.01
CA GLY A 224 15.64 -5.05 -11.56
C GLY A 224 14.56 -5.39 -10.52
N ASN A 225 13.81 -4.39 -10.04
CA ASN A 225 12.73 -4.56 -9.08
C ASN A 225 11.38 -4.27 -9.75
N ASP A 226 10.73 -5.30 -10.29
CA ASP A 226 9.42 -5.17 -10.92
C ASP A 226 8.32 -4.62 -9.96
N HIS A 227 8.53 -4.61 -8.65
CA HIS A 227 7.64 -4.02 -7.64
C HIS A 227 8.09 -2.63 -7.16
N PHE A 228 9.10 -2.01 -7.78
CA PHE A 228 9.57 -0.68 -7.36
C PHE A 228 8.43 0.34 -7.33
N PHE A 229 7.58 0.35 -8.36
CA PHE A 229 6.46 1.29 -8.45
C PHE A 229 5.33 1.02 -7.44
N LEU A 230 5.29 -0.13 -6.75
CA LEU A 230 4.28 -0.41 -5.72
C LEU A 230 4.28 0.66 -4.62
N SER A 231 5.46 1.09 -4.16
CA SER A 231 5.53 2.16 -3.15
C SER A 231 4.94 3.48 -3.67
N LEU A 232 5.08 3.76 -4.97
CA LEU A 232 4.55 4.96 -5.60
C LEU A 232 3.03 4.89 -5.82
N SER A 233 2.49 3.70 -6.14
CA SER A 233 1.04 3.51 -6.23
C SER A 233 0.37 3.59 -4.86
N ILE A 234 1.00 3.05 -3.81
CA ILE A 234 0.55 3.21 -2.41
C ILE A 234 0.61 4.69 -2.01
N ALA A 235 1.69 5.41 -2.36
CA ALA A 235 1.81 6.83 -2.04
C ALA A 235 0.72 7.67 -2.73
N HIS A 236 0.43 7.37 -4.00
CA HIS A 236 -0.70 7.94 -4.71
C HIS A 236 -2.03 7.68 -3.97
N ALA A 237 -2.33 6.42 -3.68
CA ALA A 237 -3.57 6.03 -3.03
C ALA A 237 -3.71 6.64 -1.62
N LYS A 238 -2.63 6.71 -0.82
CA LYS A 238 -2.67 7.37 0.49
C LYS A 238 -2.89 8.88 0.38
N ALA A 239 -2.31 9.55 -0.61
CA ALA A 239 -2.56 10.98 -0.82
C ALA A 239 -4.02 11.25 -1.23
N VAL A 240 -4.59 10.41 -2.11
CA VAL A 240 -6.02 10.47 -2.47
C VAL A 240 -6.89 10.22 -1.24
N SER A 241 -6.59 9.19 -0.46
CA SER A 241 -7.28 8.87 0.79
C SER A 241 -7.33 10.05 1.75
N LEU A 242 -6.19 10.71 2.00
CA LEU A 242 -6.12 11.90 2.85
C LEU A 242 -6.98 13.07 2.31
N TYR A 243 -6.98 13.28 1.00
CA TYR A 243 -7.79 14.34 0.36
C TYR A 243 -9.30 14.07 0.48
N VAL A 244 -9.70 12.80 0.37
CA VAL A 244 -11.10 12.37 0.58
C VAL A 244 -11.47 12.46 2.06
N GLU A 245 -10.62 12.02 2.99
CA GLU A 245 -10.85 12.12 4.44
C GLU A 245 -11.02 13.59 4.88
N GLN A 246 -10.33 14.53 4.24
CA GLN A 246 -10.51 15.97 4.48
C GLN A 246 -11.93 16.47 4.14
N CYS A 247 -12.74 15.73 3.37
CA CYS A 247 -14.16 16.07 3.19
C CYS A 247 -14.94 15.97 4.51
N GLY A 248 -14.60 14.99 5.35
CA GLY A 248 -15.35 14.65 6.57
C GLY A 248 -16.78 14.17 6.33
N VAL A 249 -17.16 13.88 5.08
CA VAL A 249 -18.52 13.49 4.68
C VAL A 249 -18.51 12.29 3.73
N GLY A 250 -19.65 11.61 3.64
CA GLY A 250 -19.85 10.44 2.78
C GLY A 250 -19.53 9.10 3.43
N ASP A 251 -20.01 8.05 2.78
CA ASP A 251 -19.97 6.66 3.26
C ASP A 251 -18.86 5.85 2.56
N LEU A 252 -17.91 6.54 1.92
CA LEU A 252 -16.82 5.94 1.16
C LEU A 252 -15.76 5.40 2.10
N VAL A 253 -15.29 4.18 1.82
CA VAL A 253 -14.08 3.62 2.43
C VAL A 253 -12.86 4.34 1.89
N THR A 254 -12.03 4.87 2.79
CA THR A 254 -10.82 5.65 2.46
C THR A 254 -9.53 4.88 2.74
N VAL A 255 -9.58 3.89 3.63
CA VAL A 255 -8.44 3.05 3.99
C VAL A 255 -8.92 1.61 4.10
N MET A 256 -8.12 0.69 3.56
CA MET A 256 -8.17 -0.74 3.87
C MET A 256 -6.74 -1.17 4.16
N ALA A 257 -6.51 -1.89 5.25
CA ALA A 257 -5.17 -2.32 5.67
C ALA A 257 -5.25 -3.55 6.58
N GLY A 258 -4.17 -4.34 6.65
CA GLY A 258 -4.07 -5.51 7.54
C GLY A 258 -2.75 -5.59 8.26
N ASN A 259 -2.73 -6.17 9.46
CA ASN A 259 -1.52 -6.34 10.28
C ASN A 259 -1.12 -7.82 10.50
N GLY A 260 -1.72 -8.75 9.74
CA GLY A 260 -1.50 -10.19 9.88
C GLY A 260 -2.34 -10.86 10.98
N VAL A 261 -3.17 -10.09 11.68
CA VAL A 261 -4.10 -10.57 12.72
C VAL A 261 -5.49 -10.01 12.50
N GLU A 262 -5.58 -8.71 12.22
CA GLU A 262 -6.80 -8.00 11.90
C GLU A 262 -6.64 -7.26 10.56
N VAL A 263 -7.75 -7.20 9.82
CA VAL A 263 -7.94 -6.26 8.70
C VAL A 263 -8.85 -5.16 9.21
N GLY A 264 -8.55 -3.92 8.85
CA GLY A 264 -9.31 -2.74 9.24
C GLY A 264 -9.65 -1.84 8.06
N ILE A 265 -10.77 -1.13 8.19
CA ILE A 265 -11.17 -0.06 7.27
C ILE A 265 -11.36 1.28 7.99
N ARG A 266 -11.26 2.37 7.24
CA ARG A 266 -11.75 3.71 7.62
C ARG A 266 -12.75 4.23 6.61
N VAL A 267 -13.62 5.12 7.05
CA VAL A 267 -14.69 5.72 6.25
C VAL A 267 -14.57 7.23 6.31
N ALA A 268 -14.74 7.90 5.16
CA ALA A 268 -14.49 9.33 4.97
C ALA A 268 -15.12 10.23 6.06
N SER A 269 -16.32 9.88 6.52
CA SER A 269 -17.06 10.69 7.49
C SER A 269 -16.91 10.26 8.95
N LEU A 270 -16.17 9.18 9.23
CA LEU A 270 -15.98 8.63 10.59
C LEU A 270 -14.58 8.91 11.17
N GLY A 271 -13.85 9.84 10.54
CA GLY A 271 -12.52 10.25 10.99
C GLY A 271 -11.52 9.09 11.04
N ASN A 272 -10.68 9.07 12.07
CA ASN A 272 -9.63 8.06 12.23
C ASN A 272 -10.10 6.75 12.89
N GLN A 273 -11.41 6.57 13.07
CA GLN A 273 -11.94 5.35 13.69
C GLN A 273 -11.68 4.13 12.79
N TRP A 274 -11.09 3.09 13.38
CA TRP A 274 -10.90 1.80 12.74
C TRP A 274 -12.10 0.88 12.98
N PHE A 275 -12.52 0.19 11.92
CA PHE A 275 -13.48 -0.91 11.99
C PHE A 275 -12.77 -2.20 11.56
N THR A 276 -12.63 -3.16 12.47
CA THR A 276 -11.77 -4.33 12.27
C THR A 276 -12.54 -5.65 12.19
N GLY A 277 -11.90 -6.63 11.55
CA GLY A 277 -12.30 -8.03 11.48
C GLY A 277 -11.07 -8.93 11.36
N PRO A 278 -11.22 -10.25 11.53
CA PRO A 278 -10.09 -11.18 11.52
C PRO A 278 -9.41 -11.22 10.15
N ALA A 279 -8.07 -11.14 10.13
CA ALA A 279 -7.28 -11.42 8.94
C ALA A 279 -7.28 -12.91 8.65
N ASN A 280 -7.38 -13.29 7.38
CA ASN A 280 -7.43 -14.68 6.94
C ASN A 280 -6.34 -14.98 5.91
N VAL A 281 -6.30 -16.25 5.48
CA VAL A 281 -5.59 -16.71 4.28
C VAL A 281 -6.64 -17.40 3.41
N ALA A 282 -6.91 -16.86 2.23
CA ALA A 282 -7.90 -17.39 1.28
C ALA A 282 -7.43 -17.16 -0.16
N ASP A 283 -7.84 -18.01 -1.11
CA ASP A 283 -7.61 -17.88 -2.57
C ASP A 283 -6.17 -17.46 -2.95
N VAL A 284 -5.20 -18.27 -2.50
CA VAL A 284 -3.76 -18.04 -2.72
C VAL A 284 -3.10 -19.13 -3.53
N LYS A 285 -2.16 -18.72 -4.38
CA LYS A 285 -1.18 -19.58 -5.03
C LYS A 285 0.14 -19.53 -4.27
N PHE A 286 0.53 -20.67 -3.70
CA PHE A 286 1.84 -20.83 -3.06
C PHE A 286 2.93 -21.04 -4.11
N PHE A 287 4.14 -20.58 -3.80
CA PHE A 287 5.33 -20.89 -4.57
C PHE A 287 5.78 -22.33 -4.29
N ASP A 288 6.57 -22.90 -5.19
CA ASP A 288 7.04 -24.29 -5.07
C ASP A 288 7.77 -24.51 -3.74
N GLY A 289 7.35 -25.54 -2.99
CA GLY A 289 7.92 -25.89 -1.69
C GLY A 289 7.27 -25.22 -0.47
N HIS A 290 6.23 -24.39 -0.68
CA HIS A 290 5.54 -23.66 0.39
C HIS A 290 4.06 -24.08 0.54
N GLY A 291 3.50 -23.84 1.72
CA GLY A 291 2.14 -24.27 2.08
C GLY A 291 1.37 -23.31 2.98
N ALA A 292 0.05 -23.57 3.14
CA ALA A 292 -0.84 -22.73 3.92
C ALA A 292 -0.49 -22.73 5.42
N GLU A 293 0.10 -23.81 5.90
CA GLU A 293 0.53 -23.96 7.28
C GLU A 293 1.61 -22.96 7.67
N GLU A 294 2.35 -22.35 6.75
CA GLU A 294 3.36 -21.33 7.06
C GLU A 294 2.93 -19.93 6.62
N ALA A 295 1.70 -19.74 6.16
CA ALA A 295 1.21 -18.43 5.73
C ALA A 295 0.94 -17.50 6.92
N THR A 296 1.41 -16.26 6.80
CA THR A 296 0.89 -15.15 7.59
C THR A 296 -0.43 -14.70 6.97
N PRO A 297 -1.49 -14.49 7.77
CA PRO A 297 -2.73 -13.88 7.30
C PRO A 297 -2.51 -12.50 6.66
N THR A 298 -3.54 -11.99 5.97
CA THR A 298 -3.55 -10.67 5.31
C THR A 298 -2.82 -9.58 6.11
N MET A 299 -1.76 -9.03 5.53
CA MET A 299 -0.86 -8.07 6.15
C MET A 299 -0.32 -7.09 5.10
N GLY A 300 -0.53 -5.79 5.29
CA GLY A 300 -0.14 -4.73 4.37
C GLY A 300 -1.06 -3.51 4.42
N ASP A 301 -0.49 -2.32 4.19
CA ASP A 301 -1.27 -1.13 3.85
C ASP A 301 -1.52 -1.00 2.34
N SER A 302 -0.97 -1.91 1.54
CA SER A 302 -1.06 -1.83 0.07
C SER A 302 -2.50 -1.99 -0.44
N TYR A 303 -3.40 -2.51 0.39
CA TYR A 303 -4.85 -2.60 0.13
C TYR A 303 -5.52 -1.23 -0.02
N ILE A 304 -4.83 -0.14 0.37
CA ILE A 304 -5.28 1.21 0.08
C ILE A 304 -5.36 1.48 -1.43
N THR A 305 -4.60 0.77 -2.26
CA THR A 305 -4.71 0.90 -3.73
C THR A 305 -6.08 0.45 -4.24
N GLU A 306 -6.65 -0.63 -3.67
CA GLU A 306 -8.01 -1.07 -3.97
C GLU A 306 -9.08 -0.09 -3.47
N SER A 307 -8.82 0.65 -2.40
CA SER A 307 -9.78 1.65 -1.89
C SER A 307 -10.09 2.74 -2.92
N ILE A 308 -9.15 2.99 -3.84
CA ILE A 308 -9.29 3.94 -4.95
C ILE A 308 -9.53 3.25 -6.32
N GLY A 309 -9.86 1.97 -6.33
CA GLY A 309 -10.23 1.22 -7.54
C GLY A 309 -9.08 0.59 -8.33
N LEU A 310 -7.86 0.61 -7.81
CA LEU A 310 -6.71 -0.07 -8.43
C LEU A 310 -6.59 -1.51 -7.90
N GLY A 311 -5.49 -2.20 -8.17
CA GLY A 311 -5.24 -3.53 -7.63
C GLY A 311 -6.29 -4.55 -8.07
N ALA A 312 -6.89 -5.25 -7.09
CA ALA A 312 -7.95 -6.24 -7.35
C ALA A 312 -9.16 -5.69 -8.14
N PHE A 313 -9.44 -4.39 -8.03
CA PHE A 313 -10.54 -3.73 -8.75
C PHE A 313 -10.21 -3.50 -10.23
N ALA A 314 -8.92 -3.46 -10.57
CA ALA A 314 -8.41 -3.24 -11.92
C ALA A 314 -7.84 -4.51 -12.58
N LEU A 315 -8.15 -5.71 -12.06
CA LEU A 315 -7.65 -7.00 -12.60
C LEU A 315 -7.96 -7.19 -14.10
N ALA A 316 -9.09 -6.68 -14.59
CA ALA A 316 -9.42 -6.70 -16.01
C ALA A 316 -8.40 -5.95 -16.90
N ALA A 317 -7.61 -5.04 -16.33
CA ALA A 317 -6.51 -4.37 -17.02
C ALA A 317 -5.26 -5.25 -17.13
N ALA A 318 -5.09 -6.27 -16.28
CA ALA A 318 -3.83 -6.97 -16.08
C ALA A 318 -3.93 -8.49 -16.32
N PRO A 319 -4.38 -8.99 -17.50
CA PRO A 319 -4.62 -10.42 -17.72
C PRO A 319 -3.40 -11.32 -17.46
N ALA A 320 -2.19 -10.80 -17.68
CA ALA A 320 -0.93 -11.50 -17.44
C ALA A 320 -0.67 -11.84 -15.95
N ILE A 321 -1.37 -11.17 -15.02
CA ILE A 321 -1.20 -11.44 -13.58
C ILE A 321 -1.74 -12.81 -13.18
N SER A 322 -2.65 -13.41 -13.95
CA SER A 322 -3.20 -14.76 -13.73
C SER A 322 -2.13 -15.83 -13.50
N ALA A 323 -0.98 -15.73 -14.17
CA ALA A 323 0.14 -16.65 -13.97
C ALA A 323 0.73 -16.57 -12.54
N PHE A 324 0.65 -15.40 -11.92
CA PHE A 324 1.18 -15.12 -10.58
C PHE A 324 0.14 -15.37 -9.47
N ILE A 325 -1.10 -14.89 -9.63
CA ILE A 325 -2.15 -14.97 -8.59
C ILE A 325 -3.16 -16.11 -8.80
N GLY A 326 -3.12 -16.81 -9.94
CA GLY A 326 -4.11 -17.81 -10.34
C GLY A 326 -5.32 -17.23 -11.09
N GLY A 327 -6.18 -18.12 -11.58
CA GLY A 327 -7.42 -17.82 -12.29
C GLY A 327 -7.29 -17.62 -13.81
N THR A 328 -8.43 -17.46 -14.48
CA THR A 328 -8.53 -17.20 -15.94
C THR A 328 -8.74 -15.72 -16.25
N VAL A 329 -8.54 -15.31 -17.51
CA VAL A 329 -8.79 -13.93 -17.94
C VAL A 329 -10.25 -13.54 -17.72
N GLU A 330 -11.18 -14.44 -18.01
CA GLU A 330 -12.61 -14.26 -17.80
C GLU A 330 -12.94 -14.04 -16.31
N GLU A 331 -12.31 -14.81 -15.42
CA GLU A 331 -12.47 -14.63 -13.96
C GLU A 331 -11.94 -13.29 -13.48
N LEU A 332 -10.79 -12.84 -13.99
CA LEU A 332 -10.23 -11.52 -13.67
C LEU A 332 -11.16 -10.39 -14.12
N ILE A 333 -11.75 -10.50 -15.31
CA ILE A 333 -12.77 -9.55 -15.79
C ILE A 333 -14.01 -9.59 -14.89
N GLY A 334 -14.51 -10.78 -14.57
CA GLY A 334 -15.67 -10.96 -13.71
C GLY A 334 -15.48 -10.38 -12.31
N ARG A 335 -14.27 -10.49 -11.74
CA ARG A 335 -13.91 -9.87 -10.46
C ARG A 335 -13.98 -8.34 -10.52
N SER A 336 -13.40 -7.71 -11.54
CA SER A 336 -13.53 -6.25 -11.75
C SER A 336 -14.99 -5.81 -11.93
N GLU A 337 -15.79 -6.54 -12.72
CA GLU A 337 -17.21 -6.18 -12.92
C GLU A 337 -18.03 -6.35 -11.63
N ARG A 338 -17.77 -7.38 -10.82
CA ARG A 338 -18.43 -7.56 -9.50
C ARG A 338 -18.16 -6.39 -8.54
N MET A 339 -16.96 -5.81 -8.58
CA MET A 339 -16.63 -4.65 -7.74
C MET A 339 -17.43 -3.38 -8.12
N ARG A 340 -18.02 -3.31 -9.32
CA ARG A 340 -18.93 -2.21 -9.71
C ARG A 340 -20.21 -2.17 -8.86
N GLU A 341 -20.64 -3.32 -8.33
CA GLU A 341 -21.87 -3.41 -7.53
C GLU A 341 -21.74 -2.72 -6.17
N ILE A 342 -20.52 -2.61 -5.65
CA ILE A 342 -20.22 -2.05 -4.32
C ILE A 342 -19.58 -0.66 -4.37
N THR A 343 -19.42 -0.08 -5.57
CA THR A 343 -18.74 1.21 -5.77
C THR A 343 -19.70 2.30 -6.21
N MET A 344 -19.30 3.55 -6.00
CA MET A 344 -20.06 4.75 -6.32
C MET A 344 -20.18 4.96 -7.83
N GLY A 345 -19.12 4.67 -8.58
CA GLY A 345 -19.09 4.80 -10.03
C GLY A 345 -17.76 4.38 -10.63
N GLU A 346 -17.52 4.84 -11.86
CA GLU A 346 -16.28 4.58 -12.58
C GLU A 346 -15.31 5.76 -12.47
N HIS A 347 -14.03 5.48 -12.27
CA HIS A 347 -13.00 6.52 -12.30
C HIS A 347 -12.85 7.12 -13.70
N THR A 348 -12.79 8.45 -13.80
CA THR A 348 -12.75 9.17 -15.08
C THR A 348 -11.43 9.01 -15.86
N ASP A 349 -10.29 8.99 -15.16
CA ASP A 349 -8.96 8.89 -15.76
C ASP A 349 -8.39 7.45 -15.87
N PHE A 350 -8.74 6.57 -14.92
CA PHE A 350 -8.27 5.19 -14.86
C PHE A 350 -9.17 4.27 -15.67
N ARG A 351 -8.90 4.20 -16.98
CA ARG A 351 -9.72 3.47 -17.96
C ARG A 351 -9.06 2.19 -18.43
N ILE A 352 -9.86 1.14 -18.62
CA ILE A 352 -9.42 -0.18 -19.06
C ILE A 352 -9.72 -0.36 -20.55
N PRO A 353 -8.70 -0.38 -21.45
CA PRO A 353 -8.94 -0.49 -22.89
C PRO A 353 -9.71 -1.75 -23.30
N ALA A 354 -9.41 -2.89 -22.67
CA ALA A 354 -10.04 -4.17 -22.96
C ALA A 354 -11.56 -4.20 -22.69
N LEU A 355 -12.05 -3.29 -21.84
CA LEU A 355 -13.48 -3.13 -21.52
C LEU A 355 -14.12 -1.95 -22.25
N GLY A 356 -13.57 -1.55 -23.40
CA GLY A 356 -14.08 -0.41 -24.17
C GLY A 356 -13.84 0.94 -23.47
N TYR A 357 -12.74 1.06 -22.73
CA TYR A 357 -12.37 2.26 -21.95
C TYR A 357 -13.35 2.63 -20.82
N LYS A 358 -14.10 1.66 -20.29
CA LYS A 358 -14.74 1.83 -18.98
C LYS A 358 -13.72 2.20 -17.91
N GLY A 359 -14.12 3.06 -16.98
CA GLY A 359 -13.30 3.36 -15.81
C GLY A 359 -13.24 2.16 -14.85
N VAL A 360 -12.18 2.09 -14.04
CA VAL A 360 -12.13 1.14 -12.93
C VAL A 360 -13.27 1.45 -11.94
N PRO A 361 -13.90 0.43 -11.31
CA PRO A 361 -14.85 0.68 -10.22
C PRO A 361 -14.18 1.42 -9.06
N SER A 362 -14.79 2.48 -8.54
CA SER A 362 -14.15 3.36 -7.54
C SER A 362 -15.13 3.96 -6.54
N GLY A 363 -14.60 4.27 -5.34
CA GLY A 363 -15.38 4.75 -4.21
C GLY A 363 -16.23 3.63 -3.62
N ILE A 364 -15.60 2.75 -2.85
CA ILE A 364 -16.31 1.64 -2.16
C ILE A 364 -17.30 2.26 -1.17
N ASP A 365 -18.60 1.96 -1.33
CA ASP A 365 -19.66 2.47 -0.48
C ASP A 365 -20.06 1.43 0.56
N VAL A 366 -19.96 1.79 1.85
CA VAL A 366 -20.24 0.87 2.97
C VAL A 366 -21.67 0.30 2.90
N ARG A 367 -22.66 1.11 2.51
CA ARG A 367 -24.07 0.68 2.43
C ARG A 367 -24.27 -0.31 1.29
N LYS A 368 -23.63 -0.09 0.14
CA LYS A 368 -23.66 -1.04 -0.98
C LYS A 368 -22.98 -2.37 -0.64
N VAL A 369 -21.84 -2.33 0.06
CA VAL A 369 -21.16 -3.56 0.53
C VAL A 369 -22.10 -4.39 1.41
N VAL A 370 -22.70 -3.77 2.44
CA VAL A 370 -23.55 -4.50 3.39
C VAL A 370 -24.86 -4.97 2.74
N SER A 371 -25.49 -4.15 1.89
CA SER A 371 -26.78 -4.50 1.27
C SER A 371 -26.66 -5.57 0.16
N SER A 372 -25.56 -5.58 -0.58
CA SER A 372 -25.29 -6.59 -1.61
C SER A 372 -24.72 -7.89 -1.02
N GLY A 373 -24.08 -7.82 0.15
CA GLY A 373 -23.34 -8.95 0.72
C GLY A 373 -22.02 -9.24 -0.01
N ILE A 374 -21.54 -8.32 -0.86
CA ILE A 374 -20.30 -8.47 -1.61
C ILE A 374 -19.16 -7.78 -0.85
N SER A 375 -18.16 -8.54 -0.41
CA SER A 375 -16.95 -7.99 0.19
C SER A 375 -16.00 -7.40 -0.86
N PRO A 376 -15.30 -6.29 -0.58
CA PRO A 376 -14.21 -5.82 -1.43
C PRO A 376 -13.08 -6.86 -1.54
N LEU A 377 -12.59 -7.02 -2.77
CA LEU A 377 -11.43 -7.85 -3.05
C LEU A 377 -10.14 -7.07 -2.83
N ILE A 378 -9.10 -7.76 -2.37
CA ILE A 378 -7.74 -7.25 -2.24
C ILE A 378 -6.74 -8.21 -2.88
N ASN A 379 -5.77 -7.66 -3.60
CA ASN A 379 -4.63 -8.43 -4.08
C ASN A 379 -3.56 -8.45 -2.99
N THR A 380 -2.89 -9.59 -2.77
CA THR A 380 -1.86 -9.66 -1.72
C THR A 380 -0.73 -10.61 -2.05
N GLY A 381 0.48 -10.27 -1.61
CA GLY A 381 1.54 -11.25 -1.38
C GLY A 381 1.30 -11.98 -0.06
N ILE A 382 1.89 -13.18 0.09
CA ILE A 382 1.83 -13.96 1.32
C ILE A 382 3.23 -14.05 1.92
N ALA A 383 3.38 -13.55 3.15
CA ALA A 383 4.61 -13.67 3.92
C ALA A 383 4.61 -15.00 4.68
N SER A 384 5.77 -15.64 4.82
CA SER A 384 5.90 -16.75 5.76
C SER A 384 5.76 -16.24 7.20
N ARG A 385 5.08 -17.01 8.06
CA ARG A 385 5.08 -16.81 9.51
C ARG A 385 6.40 -17.27 10.14
N ILE A 386 7.29 -17.90 9.37
CA ILE A 386 8.64 -18.28 9.78
C ILE A 386 9.57 -17.10 9.44
N PRO A 387 10.16 -16.41 10.44
CA PRO A 387 11.06 -15.28 10.20
C PRO A 387 12.20 -15.63 9.23
N GLY A 388 12.56 -14.69 8.35
CA GLY A 388 13.68 -14.86 7.40
C GLY A 388 13.36 -15.56 6.07
N VAL A 389 12.21 -16.24 5.94
CA VAL A 389 11.83 -16.93 4.69
C VAL A 389 11.40 -15.95 3.60
N GLY A 390 10.63 -14.92 3.96
CA GLY A 390 10.17 -13.89 3.03
C GLY A 390 8.82 -14.22 2.40
N GLN A 391 8.65 -13.89 1.12
CA GLN A 391 7.42 -14.14 0.37
C GLN A 391 7.32 -15.61 -0.07
N ILE A 392 6.16 -16.22 0.18
CA ILE A 392 5.88 -17.64 -0.11
C ILE A 392 4.71 -17.86 -1.07
N GLY A 393 4.05 -16.79 -1.50
CA GLY A 393 2.92 -16.87 -2.41
C GLY A 393 2.30 -15.51 -2.73
N ALA A 394 1.23 -15.55 -3.51
CA ALA A 394 0.38 -14.42 -3.82
C ALA A 394 -1.04 -14.88 -4.16
N GLY A 395 -2.01 -13.99 -4.02
CA GLY A 395 -3.40 -14.32 -4.29
C GLY A 395 -4.34 -13.15 -4.09
N MET A 396 -5.61 -13.48 -3.91
CA MET A 396 -6.68 -12.54 -3.62
C MET A 396 -7.33 -12.88 -2.30
N GLN A 397 -7.78 -11.87 -1.57
CA GLN A 397 -8.59 -12.06 -0.38
C GLN A 397 -9.78 -11.12 -0.36
N GLU A 398 -10.73 -11.39 0.52
CA GLU A 398 -11.85 -10.50 0.78
C GLU A 398 -11.62 -9.76 2.10
N VAL A 399 -11.93 -8.45 2.11
CA VAL A 399 -11.98 -7.69 3.35
C VAL A 399 -13.17 -8.20 4.18
N PRO A 400 -12.99 -8.51 5.48
CA PRO A 400 -14.06 -9.11 6.28
C PRO A 400 -15.34 -8.25 6.33
N MET A 401 -16.49 -8.86 6.06
CA MET A 401 -17.80 -8.18 6.10
C MET A 401 -18.08 -7.51 7.47
N ALA A 402 -17.51 -8.05 8.55
CA ALA A 402 -17.60 -7.48 9.90
C ALA A 402 -17.09 -6.03 9.98
N CYS A 403 -16.08 -5.66 9.18
CA CYS A 403 -15.58 -4.28 9.11
C CYS A 403 -16.70 -3.33 8.64
N PHE A 404 -17.46 -3.73 7.63
CA PHE A 404 -18.47 -2.90 6.98
C PHE A 404 -19.78 -2.85 7.78
N THR A 405 -20.19 -3.95 8.43
CA THR A 405 -21.38 -3.94 9.29
C THR A 405 -21.17 -3.08 10.54
N ALA A 406 -19.96 -3.10 11.11
CA ALA A 406 -19.60 -2.20 12.21
C ALA A 406 -19.55 -0.73 11.76
N ALA A 407 -18.96 -0.45 10.59
CA ALA A 407 -18.94 0.89 10.02
C ALA A 407 -20.36 1.42 9.72
N LEU A 408 -21.23 0.59 9.13
CA LEU A 408 -22.62 0.94 8.87
C LEU A 408 -23.36 1.31 10.16
N SER A 409 -23.17 0.55 11.23
CA SER A 409 -23.78 0.82 12.54
C SER A 409 -23.33 2.19 13.09
N ALA A 410 -22.08 2.57 12.88
CA ALA A 410 -21.56 3.88 13.29
C ALA A 410 -22.08 5.03 12.40
N LEU A 411 -22.26 4.79 11.08
CA LEU A 411 -22.88 5.76 10.17
C LEU A 411 -24.34 6.02 10.55
N ASP A 412 -25.12 4.96 10.82
CA ASP A 412 -26.54 5.06 11.17
C ASP A 412 -26.75 5.69 12.55
N ALA A 413 -25.77 5.63 13.45
CA ALA A 413 -25.81 6.32 14.74
C ALA A 413 -25.65 7.85 14.64
N ARG A 414 -25.25 8.38 13.48
CA ARG A 414 -25.09 9.82 13.24
C ARG A 414 -26.31 10.48 12.58
N THR A 415 -27.17 9.69 11.96
CA THR A 415 -28.46 10.12 11.36
C THR A 415 -29.58 10.08 12.36
#